data_AF-X0J0V2-F1
#
_entry.id   AF-X0J0V2-F1
#
_cell.length_a   1.000
_cell.length_b   1.000
_cell.length_c   1.000
_cell.angle_alpha   90.00
_cell.angle_beta   90.00
_cell.angle_gamma   90.00
#
_symmetry.space_group_name_H-M   'P 1'
#
loop_
_entity.id
_entity.type
_entity.pdbx_description
1 polymer ?
#
loop_
_entity_poly.entity_id
_entity_poly.type
_entity_poly.pdbx_seq_one_letter_code
_entity_poly.pdbx_strand_id
1 'polypeptide(L)'
;MRLPDDGQEYCQCPPEECTREGECNSSESMLCGECMLPFEPVNTTPAEHAIANTAALPSEIVVYSALSRYRKKLKKAGAELLAGEGIERFIGSKKHLLGIKEVVKEYGASAMCVVARILIQKQVFELPIGERRRRFPELFTKLPLPTEDDLSNQNTGESGLEDISGGLCRIEADQEHSDGPVEKVSNQDEGRHGHTKLKVWHKNASYPVPLEAKVQHRLMVKLQQVMEHACYEFAQREMQKTLEDQEWDHPEAVELNQWMNILIGHDGFDTNKSTEELEALFLSGVEIRDVAVKRVVVDPWRTRVFLKNAEDILKVPEAGDCLPVVKKLRGDVEKSLGELHLTTMFERVRVEKELAEIAAESKKLQQRRERVKAAIVPYMKQCQEVAGSSVLEAVCAAEVVAEV
;
A
#
# COMPACT_ATOMS: atom_id res chain seq x y z
N MET A 1 5.27 46.00 26.57
CA MET A 1 3.99 46.47 25.98
C MET A 1 4.29 47.03 24.61
N ARG A 2 3.87 46.33 23.55
CA ARG A 2 3.82 46.92 22.20
C ARG A 2 2.53 47.72 22.11
N LEU A 3 2.60 48.97 21.66
CA LEU A 3 1.40 49.75 21.38
C LEU A 3 0.74 49.19 20.11
N PRO A 4 -0.59 49.03 20.07
CA PRO A 4 -1.28 48.57 18.88
C PRO A 4 -1.19 49.63 17.77
N ASP A 5 -1.06 49.15 16.53
CA ASP A 5 -1.12 49.99 15.33
C ASP A 5 -2.58 50.46 15.12
N ASP A 6 -2.78 51.73 14.76
CA ASP A 6 -4.10 52.35 14.58
C ASP A 6 -4.84 51.68 13.40
N GLY A 7 -5.62 50.64 13.69
CA GLY A 7 -6.44 49.91 12.72
C GLY A 7 -6.53 48.39 12.92
N GLN A 8 -5.88 47.82 13.95
CA GLN A 8 -5.84 46.37 14.14
C GLN A 8 -6.93 45.87 15.12
N GLU A 9 -7.94 45.16 14.60
CA GLU A 9 -9.07 44.64 15.41
C GLU A 9 -8.76 43.34 16.17
N TYR A 10 -7.72 42.60 15.76
CA TYR A 10 -7.39 41.27 16.32
C TYR A 10 -5.89 41.07 16.60
N CYS A 11 -5.59 40.21 17.58
CA CYS A 11 -4.22 39.88 17.99
C CYS A 11 -3.45 39.11 16.90
N GLN A 12 -2.21 39.54 16.60
CA GLN A 12 -1.24 38.84 15.74
C GLN A 12 0.04 38.41 16.50
N CYS A 13 0.02 38.34 17.83
CA CYS A 13 1.19 37.89 18.60
C CYS A 13 1.55 36.42 18.26
N PRO A 14 2.84 36.05 18.19
CA PRO A 14 3.26 34.67 18.00
C PRO A 14 2.71 33.77 19.12
N PRO A 15 2.25 32.54 18.81
CA PRO A 15 1.59 31.66 19.78
C PRO A 15 2.50 31.20 20.94
N GLU A 16 3.82 31.36 20.80
CA GLU A 16 4.82 30.98 21.81
C GLU A 16 4.99 32.05 22.91
N GLU A 17 4.52 33.28 22.71
CA GLU A 17 4.64 34.40 23.65
C GLU A 17 3.33 34.73 24.39
N CYS A 18 2.19 34.15 23.98
CA CYS A 18 0.89 34.33 24.65
C CYS A 18 0.68 33.28 25.76
N THR A 19 1.20 33.53 26.96
CA THR A 19 0.88 32.70 28.15
C THR A 19 -0.58 32.89 28.57
N ARG A 20 -1.38 31.82 28.48
CA ARG A 20 -2.72 31.72 29.09
C ARG A 20 -2.56 31.47 30.58
N GLU A 21 -2.67 32.50 31.41
CA GLU A 21 -2.87 32.34 32.84
C GLU A 21 -4.30 32.73 33.22
N GLY A 22 -5.05 31.79 33.81
CA GLY A 22 -6.36 32.04 34.41
C GLY A 22 -7.39 30.94 34.15
N GLU A 23 -7.63 30.10 35.16
CA GLU A 23 -8.85 29.30 35.26
C GLU A 23 -10.04 30.25 35.47
N CYS A 24 -10.95 30.36 34.51
CA CYS A 24 -12.25 30.98 34.76
C CYS A 24 -13.36 30.37 33.89
N ASN A 25 -14.35 29.80 34.56
CA ASN A 25 -15.60 29.32 33.98
C ASN A 25 -16.56 30.51 33.78
N SER A 26 -16.47 31.20 32.65
CA SER A 26 -17.60 31.93 32.06
C SER A 26 -17.24 32.46 30.68
N SER A 27 -18.24 32.52 29.81
CA SER A 27 -18.21 33.00 28.44
C SER A 27 -17.93 34.52 28.35
N GLU A 28 -16.70 34.93 28.63
CA GLU A 28 -16.25 36.31 28.52
C GLU A 28 -14.99 36.35 27.62
N SER A 29 -14.95 37.32 26.71
CA SER A 29 -13.98 37.44 25.62
C SER A 29 -12.53 37.42 26.12
N MET A 30 -11.76 36.39 25.74
CA MET A 30 -10.33 36.28 26.05
C MET A 30 -9.52 37.30 25.23
N LEU A 31 -8.89 38.25 25.90
CA LEU A 31 -7.95 39.21 25.31
C LEU A 31 -6.52 38.67 25.41
N CYS A 32 -5.65 39.03 24.46
CA CYS A 32 -4.22 38.71 24.53
C CYS A 32 -3.53 39.50 25.66
N GLY A 33 -2.77 38.82 26.53
CA GLY A 33 -2.09 39.46 27.67
C GLY A 33 -1.02 40.49 27.29
N GLU A 34 -0.50 40.46 26.06
CA GLU A 34 0.53 41.41 25.61
C GLU A 34 -0.01 42.62 24.83
N CYS A 35 -1.01 42.42 23.98
CA CYS A 35 -1.54 43.48 23.11
C CYS A 35 -2.98 43.89 23.44
N MET A 36 -3.64 43.20 24.39
CA MET A 36 -5.01 43.46 24.85
C MET A 36 -6.10 43.43 23.76
N LEU A 37 -5.78 42.92 22.57
CA LEU A 37 -6.73 42.70 21.48
C LEU A 37 -7.37 41.31 21.57
N PRO A 38 -8.62 41.14 21.12
CA PRO A 38 -9.26 39.84 21.03
C PRO A 38 -8.57 38.95 19.98
N PHE A 39 -8.56 37.64 20.22
CA PHE A 39 -8.08 36.67 19.22
C PHE A 39 -9.09 36.55 18.07
N GLU A 40 -8.62 36.28 16.84
CA GLU A 40 -9.51 35.97 15.71
C GLU A 40 -10.40 34.77 16.06
N PRO A 41 -11.73 34.85 15.82
CA PRO A 41 -12.62 33.73 16.06
C PRO A 41 -12.31 32.60 15.08
N VAL A 42 -11.57 31.59 15.54
CA VAL A 42 -11.46 30.32 14.82
C VAL A 42 -12.84 29.64 14.88
N ASN A 43 -13.49 29.49 13.72
CA ASN A 43 -14.76 28.78 13.57
C ASN A 43 -14.59 27.26 13.78
N THR A 44 -14.17 26.86 14.97
CA THR A 44 -14.19 25.48 15.45
C THR A 44 -15.04 25.44 16.71
N THR A 45 -16.05 24.58 16.68
CA THR A 45 -16.99 24.42 17.78
C THR A 45 -16.27 23.91 19.04
N PRO A 46 -16.71 24.27 20.26
CA PRO A 46 -16.11 23.80 21.52
C PRO A 46 -16.06 22.26 21.64
N ALA A 47 -16.96 21.54 20.96
CA ALA A 47 -16.98 20.08 20.90
C ALA A 47 -15.79 19.49 20.10
N GLU A 48 -15.27 20.21 19.09
CA GLU A 48 -14.15 19.75 18.26
C GLU A 48 -12.80 19.85 19.00
N HIS A 49 -12.63 20.85 19.87
CA HIS A 49 -11.48 20.94 20.77
C HIS A 49 -11.50 19.89 21.88
N ALA A 50 -12.69 19.50 22.37
CA ALA A 50 -12.83 18.46 23.38
C ALA A 50 -12.53 17.05 22.83
N ILE A 51 -12.88 16.78 21.56
CA ILE A 51 -12.59 15.50 20.88
C ILE A 51 -11.10 15.38 20.51
N ALA A 52 -10.44 16.49 20.15
CA ALA A 52 -9.00 16.52 19.89
C ALA A 52 -8.15 16.09 21.10
N ASN A 53 -8.68 16.23 22.33
CA ASN A 53 -7.96 15.93 23.57
C ASN A 53 -8.24 14.53 24.14
N THR A 54 -9.13 13.72 23.56
CA THR A 54 -9.57 12.44 24.17
C THR A 54 -9.59 11.21 23.26
N ALA A 55 -9.60 11.37 21.93
CA ALA A 55 -9.52 10.25 20.99
C ALA A 55 -8.34 10.43 20.02
N ALA A 56 -7.54 9.38 19.81
CA ALA A 56 -6.48 9.40 18.80
C ALA A 56 -7.09 9.73 17.42
N LEU A 57 -6.66 10.82 16.79
CA LEU A 57 -7.14 11.20 15.47
C LEU A 57 -6.55 10.28 14.39
N PRO A 58 -7.32 9.88 13.37
CA PRO A 58 -6.79 9.16 12.22
C PRO A 58 -5.83 10.05 11.43
N SER A 59 -4.81 9.47 10.81
CA SER A 59 -3.86 10.26 10.01
C SER A 59 -4.53 10.87 8.77
N GLU A 60 -4.05 12.04 8.32
CA GLU A 60 -4.54 12.72 7.11
C GLU A 60 -4.54 11.79 5.88
N ILE A 61 -3.51 10.94 5.73
CA ILE A 61 -3.39 9.99 4.61
C ILE A 61 -4.46 8.89 4.64
N VAL A 62 -4.83 8.40 5.83
CA VAL A 62 -5.85 7.37 6.02
C VAL A 62 -7.23 7.91 5.64
N VAL A 63 -7.58 9.10 6.13
CA VAL A 63 -8.86 9.75 5.82
C VAL A 63 -8.91 10.21 4.36
N TYR A 64 -7.80 10.72 3.84
CA TYR A 64 -7.69 11.09 2.42
C TYR A 64 -7.93 9.88 1.52
N SER A 65 -7.33 8.73 1.84
CA SER A 65 -7.47 7.50 1.07
C SER A 65 -8.92 7.01 1.08
N ALA A 66 -9.56 6.97 2.26
CA ALA A 66 -10.96 6.60 2.42
C ALA A 66 -11.92 7.48 1.60
N LEU A 67 -11.61 8.78 1.50
CA LEU A 67 -12.44 9.79 0.84
C LEU A 67 -12.05 10.05 -0.63
N SER A 68 -10.89 9.57 -1.08
CA SER A 68 -10.31 9.86 -2.40
C SER A 68 -11.22 9.49 -3.57
N ARG A 69 -12.06 8.46 -3.42
CA ARG A 69 -13.06 8.04 -4.41
C ARG A 69 -14.17 9.08 -4.63
N TYR A 70 -14.39 9.94 -3.65
CA TYR A 70 -15.38 11.02 -3.72
C TYR A 70 -14.77 12.35 -4.11
N ARG A 71 -13.49 12.39 -4.52
CA ARG A 71 -12.77 13.62 -4.84
C ARG A 71 -13.56 14.58 -5.72
N LYS A 72 -14.21 14.10 -6.80
CA LYS A 72 -15.01 14.97 -7.68
C LYS A 72 -16.18 15.63 -6.94
N LYS A 73 -16.83 14.88 -6.04
CA LYS A 73 -17.95 15.36 -5.23
C LYS A 73 -17.46 16.28 -4.10
N LEU A 74 -16.37 15.92 -3.42
CA LEU A 74 -15.74 16.72 -2.36
C LEU A 74 -15.16 18.03 -2.91
N LYS A 75 -14.61 18.02 -4.13
CA LYS A 75 -14.17 19.22 -4.84
C LYS A 75 -15.34 20.14 -5.19
N LYS A 76 -16.46 19.58 -5.66
CA LYS A 76 -17.62 20.38 -6.09
C LYS A 76 -18.46 20.91 -4.91
N ALA A 77 -18.56 20.13 -3.84
CA ALA A 77 -19.41 20.41 -2.68
C ALA A 77 -18.60 20.75 -1.41
N GLY A 78 -17.31 21.10 -1.53
CA GLY A 78 -16.44 21.32 -0.38
C GLY A 78 -16.97 22.38 0.60
N ALA A 79 -17.38 23.54 0.07
CA ALA A 79 -17.96 24.62 0.87
C ALA A 79 -19.31 24.24 1.52
N GLU A 80 -20.16 23.47 0.82
CA GLU A 80 -21.44 22.98 1.34
C GLU A 80 -21.23 21.92 2.44
N LEU A 81 -20.21 21.08 2.30
CA LEU A 81 -19.86 20.06 3.28
C LEU A 81 -19.27 20.66 4.56
N LEU A 82 -18.51 21.75 4.43
CA LEU A 82 -17.99 22.51 5.57
C LEU A 82 -19.07 23.29 6.33
N ALA A 83 -20.25 23.48 5.74
CA ALA A 83 -21.37 24.15 6.39
C ALA A 83 -22.16 23.17 7.28
N GLY A 84 -22.27 23.50 8.57
CA GLY A 84 -23.08 22.74 9.54
C GLY A 84 -22.64 21.28 9.69
N GLU A 85 -23.61 20.35 9.58
CA GLU A 85 -23.40 18.90 9.72
C GLU A 85 -23.18 18.18 8.37
N GLY A 86 -22.70 18.89 7.34
CA GLY A 86 -22.58 18.37 5.98
C GLY A 86 -21.65 17.16 5.87
N ILE A 87 -20.48 17.23 6.52
CA ILE A 87 -19.47 16.15 6.55
C ILE A 87 -19.99 14.93 7.32
N GLU A 88 -20.66 15.16 8.44
CA GLU A 88 -21.22 14.13 9.32
C GLU A 88 -22.31 13.34 8.58
N ARG A 89 -23.18 14.05 7.85
CA ARG A 89 -24.19 13.42 6.99
C ARG A 89 -23.56 12.66 5.82
N PHE A 90 -22.52 13.22 5.22
CA PHE A 90 -21.79 12.58 4.13
C PHE A 90 -21.14 11.26 4.58
N ILE A 91 -20.38 11.29 5.68
CA ILE A 91 -19.73 10.11 6.26
C ILE A 91 -20.77 9.11 6.75
N GLY A 92 -21.83 9.58 7.42
CA GLY A 92 -22.95 8.77 7.88
C GLY A 92 -23.65 8.00 6.76
N SER A 93 -23.89 8.65 5.62
CA SER A 93 -24.50 8.01 4.44
C SER A 93 -23.62 6.95 3.78
N LYS A 94 -22.31 6.98 4.04
CA LYS A 94 -21.29 6.12 3.43
C LYS A 94 -20.60 5.18 4.41
N LYS A 95 -21.08 5.12 5.66
CA LYS A 95 -20.52 4.28 6.74
C LYS A 95 -20.44 2.78 6.44
N HIS A 96 -21.18 2.30 5.45
CA HIS A 96 -21.19 0.89 5.04
C HIS A 96 -20.03 0.52 4.10
N LEU A 97 -19.36 1.51 3.51
CA LEU A 97 -18.30 1.28 2.53
C LEU A 97 -16.97 1.04 3.21
N LEU A 98 -16.25 -0.02 2.79
CA LEU A 98 -15.07 -0.56 3.47
C LEU A 98 -14.12 0.51 4.01
N GLY A 99 -13.59 1.39 3.15
CA GLY A 99 -12.62 2.41 3.60
C GLY A 99 -13.17 3.44 4.58
N ILE A 100 -14.47 3.73 4.60
CA ILE A 100 -15.09 4.64 5.59
C ILE A 100 -15.48 3.84 6.85
N LYS A 101 -16.00 2.63 6.66
CA LYS A 101 -16.38 1.69 7.72
C LYS A 101 -15.19 1.35 8.62
N GLU A 102 -14.02 1.11 8.03
CA GLU A 102 -12.78 0.77 8.73
C GLU A 102 -12.30 1.95 9.60
N VAL A 103 -12.20 3.16 9.03
CA VAL A 103 -11.84 4.38 9.81
C VAL A 103 -12.84 4.64 10.93
N VAL A 104 -14.14 4.55 10.64
CA VAL A 104 -15.20 4.81 11.63
C VAL A 104 -15.19 3.78 12.74
N LYS A 105 -14.89 2.51 12.44
CA LYS A 105 -14.77 1.43 13.44
C LYS A 105 -13.57 1.64 14.37
N GLU A 106 -12.45 2.09 13.82
CA GLU A 106 -11.19 2.20 14.55
C GLU A 106 -11.05 3.51 15.32
N TYR A 107 -11.45 4.62 14.72
CA TYR A 107 -11.24 5.97 15.26
C TYR A 107 -12.55 6.68 15.65
N GLY A 108 -13.70 6.13 15.28
CA GLY A 108 -15.00 6.76 15.46
C GLY A 108 -15.38 7.73 14.33
N ALA A 109 -16.68 7.93 14.15
CA ALA A 109 -17.20 8.82 13.11
C ALA A 109 -16.77 10.27 13.32
N SER A 110 -16.77 10.75 14.56
CA SER A 110 -16.42 12.14 14.88
C SER A 110 -14.96 12.46 14.57
N ALA A 111 -14.01 11.57 14.90
CA ALA A 111 -12.60 11.76 14.59
C ALA A 111 -12.33 11.77 13.08
N MET A 112 -13.03 10.92 12.33
CA MET A 112 -12.99 10.94 10.86
C MET A 112 -13.55 12.26 10.30
N CYS A 113 -14.66 12.77 10.85
CA CYS A 113 -15.25 14.04 10.42
C CYS A 113 -14.29 15.21 10.62
N VAL A 114 -13.61 15.27 11.77
CA VAL A 114 -12.60 16.31 12.08
C VAL A 114 -11.48 16.31 11.04
N VAL A 115 -10.88 15.16 10.76
CA VAL A 115 -9.77 15.07 9.79
C VAL A 115 -10.26 15.28 8.36
N ALA A 116 -11.47 14.84 8.02
CA ALA A 116 -12.09 15.13 6.72
C ALA A 116 -12.30 16.64 6.52
N ARG A 117 -12.75 17.34 7.57
CA ARG A 117 -12.92 18.80 7.59
C ARG A 117 -11.59 19.51 7.34
N ILE A 118 -10.52 19.08 8.01
CA ILE A 118 -9.16 19.58 7.80
C ILE A 118 -8.71 19.39 6.34
N LEU A 119 -8.92 18.20 5.76
CA LEU A 119 -8.52 17.92 4.37
C LEU A 119 -9.31 18.75 3.34
N ILE A 120 -10.59 19.01 3.60
CA ILE A 120 -11.43 19.85 2.72
C ILE A 120 -11.03 21.33 2.87
N GLN A 121 -10.83 21.82 4.09
CA GLN A 121 -10.34 23.19 4.35
C GLN A 121 -8.98 23.45 3.69
N LYS A 122 -8.05 22.48 3.79
CA LYS A 122 -6.74 22.55 3.12
C LYS A 122 -6.81 22.29 1.61
N GLN A 123 -8.02 22.23 1.04
CA GLN A 123 -8.30 22.01 -0.39
C GLN A 123 -7.56 20.80 -0.99
N VAL A 124 -7.28 19.78 -0.16
CA VAL A 124 -6.43 18.65 -0.55
C VAL A 124 -7.05 17.84 -1.69
N PHE A 125 -8.38 17.83 -1.78
CA PHE A 125 -9.11 17.18 -2.86
C PHE A 125 -9.10 17.98 -4.18
N GLU A 126 -8.73 19.26 -4.13
CA GLU A 126 -8.67 20.15 -5.28
C GLU A 126 -7.29 20.15 -5.93
N LEU A 127 -6.24 19.94 -5.12
CA LEU A 127 -4.84 19.95 -5.54
C LEU A 127 -4.56 19.07 -6.79
N PRO A 128 -3.74 19.55 -7.74
CA PRO A 128 -3.22 18.74 -8.84
C PRO A 128 -2.55 17.45 -8.36
N ILE A 129 -2.46 16.45 -9.24
CA ILE A 129 -1.89 15.14 -8.87
C ILE A 129 -0.43 15.24 -8.39
N GLY A 130 0.36 16.16 -8.95
CA GLY A 130 1.76 16.37 -8.56
C GLY A 130 1.94 16.94 -7.15
N GLU A 131 1.02 17.78 -6.68
CA GLU A 131 1.08 18.35 -5.32
C GLU A 131 0.56 17.36 -4.28
N ARG A 132 -0.48 16.59 -4.62
CA ARG A 132 -0.92 15.48 -3.77
C ARG A 132 0.14 14.39 -3.68
N ARG A 133 0.91 14.17 -4.74
CA ARG A 133 2.09 13.30 -4.74
C ARG A 133 3.21 13.81 -3.84
N ARG A 134 3.39 15.12 -3.69
CA ARG A 134 4.33 15.68 -2.71
C ARG A 134 3.82 15.57 -1.28
N ARG A 135 2.51 15.69 -1.08
CA ARG A 135 1.86 15.65 0.24
C ARG A 135 1.67 14.23 0.79
N PHE A 136 1.40 13.28 -0.09
CA PHE A 136 1.23 11.86 0.22
C PHE A 136 2.08 11.01 -0.73
N PRO A 137 3.41 11.12 -0.71
CA PRO A 137 4.30 10.42 -1.64
C PRO A 137 4.06 8.91 -1.66
N GLU A 138 3.69 8.34 -0.51
CA GLU A 138 3.35 6.93 -0.34
C GLU A 138 2.16 6.45 -1.19
N LEU A 139 1.27 7.36 -1.61
CA LEU A 139 0.13 7.04 -2.49
C LEU A 139 0.48 7.06 -3.99
N PHE A 140 1.68 7.55 -4.36
CA PHE A 140 2.01 7.91 -5.75
C PHE A 140 3.42 7.49 -6.20
N THR A 141 4.10 6.62 -5.47
CA THR A 141 5.43 6.12 -5.85
C THR A 141 5.34 5.31 -7.16
N LYS A 142 6.04 5.77 -8.21
CA LYS A 142 6.31 4.99 -9.43
C LYS A 142 7.64 4.27 -9.22
N LEU A 143 7.72 3.00 -9.62
CA LEU A 143 8.97 2.24 -9.61
C LEU A 143 10.02 2.89 -10.55
N PRO A 144 11.31 2.86 -10.17
CA PRO A 144 12.41 2.65 -11.11
C PRO A 144 12.28 1.24 -11.69
N LEU A 145 12.38 1.12 -13.01
CA LEU A 145 12.50 -0.18 -13.68
C LEU A 145 13.78 -0.88 -13.18
N PRO A 146 13.78 -2.21 -12.98
CA PRO A 146 15.02 -2.97 -12.81
C PRO A 146 15.87 -2.78 -14.07
N THR A 147 17.09 -2.27 -13.91
CA THR A 147 18.11 -2.29 -14.96
C THR A 147 18.50 -3.73 -15.27
N GLU A 148 18.83 -4.00 -16.53
CA GLU A 148 19.10 -5.33 -17.09
C GLU A 148 20.36 -6.04 -16.56
N ASP A 149 20.97 -5.54 -15.48
CA ASP A 149 22.25 -6.04 -14.97
C ASP A 149 22.11 -7.30 -14.10
N ASP A 150 20.90 -7.69 -13.68
CA ASP A 150 20.69 -8.82 -12.76
C ASP A 150 20.53 -10.20 -13.45
N LEU A 151 20.69 -10.29 -14.78
CA LEU A 151 20.57 -11.56 -15.51
C LEU A 151 21.87 -12.12 -16.11
N SER A 152 23.03 -11.50 -15.86
CA SER A 152 24.31 -11.99 -16.38
C SER A 152 25.27 -12.43 -15.27
N ASN A 153 24.96 -13.55 -14.62
CA ASN A 153 26.00 -14.34 -13.96
C ASN A 153 25.57 -15.80 -13.79
N GLN A 154 25.83 -16.60 -14.84
CA GLN A 154 26.32 -17.98 -14.71
C GLN A 154 26.84 -18.49 -16.07
N ASN A 155 28.16 -18.38 -16.19
CA ASN A 155 29.13 -19.26 -16.86
C ASN A 155 29.02 -19.58 -18.36
N THR A 156 29.93 -18.92 -19.07
CA THR A 156 30.76 -19.43 -20.16
C THR A 156 31.41 -20.78 -19.79
N GLY A 157 31.38 -21.71 -20.76
CA GLY A 157 32.11 -22.98 -20.74
C GLY A 157 31.74 -23.84 -21.94
N GLU A 158 32.33 -23.52 -23.11
CA GLU A 158 32.48 -24.44 -24.26
C GLU A 158 33.07 -25.80 -23.78
N SER A 159 32.89 -26.97 -24.38
CA SER A 159 32.72 -27.37 -25.78
C SER A 159 32.38 -28.87 -25.83
N GLY A 160 31.79 -29.39 -26.91
CA GLY A 160 31.91 -30.81 -27.28
C GLY A 160 30.60 -31.56 -27.61
N LEU A 161 30.42 -31.80 -28.90
CA LEU A 161 29.45 -32.70 -29.54
C LEU A 161 29.63 -34.17 -29.12
N GLU A 162 28.52 -34.91 -28.98
CA GLU A 162 28.23 -36.28 -29.53
C GLU A 162 27.28 -37.10 -28.62
N ASP A 163 26.03 -37.24 -29.11
CA ASP A 163 25.27 -38.47 -29.37
C ASP A 163 25.20 -39.70 -28.40
N ILE A 164 23.97 -40.25 -28.34
CA ILE A 164 23.54 -41.65 -28.07
C ILE A 164 23.10 -42.08 -26.64
N SER A 165 21.78 -42.31 -26.54
CA SER A 165 21.06 -43.48 -25.97
C SER A 165 21.31 -43.97 -24.53
N GLY A 166 20.22 -43.88 -23.73
CA GLY A 166 19.60 -45.02 -23.02
C GLY A 166 20.29 -45.63 -21.80
N GLY A 167 19.52 -45.88 -20.73
CA GLY A 167 19.86 -46.96 -19.79
C GLY A 167 19.60 -46.69 -18.31
N LEU A 168 18.71 -47.51 -17.77
CA LEU A 168 18.29 -47.73 -16.38
C LEU A 168 19.43 -47.97 -15.35
N CYS A 169 19.18 -47.52 -14.11
CA CYS A 169 19.57 -48.04 -12.79
C CYS A 169 20.96 -48.68 -12.54
N ARG A 170 21.66 -48.19 -11.50
CA ARG A 170 22.09 -49.02 -10.35
C ARG A 170 22.58 -48.23 -9.13
N ILE A 171 22.24 -48.78 -7.97
CA ILE A 171 22.65 -48.43 -6.61
C ILE A 171 24.00 -49.10 -6.31
N GLU A 172 24.86 -48.42 -5.54
CA GLU A 172 25.84 -48.94 -4.54
C GLU A 172 26.48 -47.66 -3.92
N ALA A 173 26.12 -47.21 -2.72
CA ALA A 173 26.47 -47.73 -1.38
C ALA A 173 27.97 -47.90 -1.18
N ASP A 174 28.58 -46.98 -0.40
CA ASP A 174 29.54 -47.33 0.65
C ASP A 174 29.56 -46.25 1.74
N GLN A 175 29.51 -46.72 2.99
CA GLN A 175 29.50 -45.99 4.25
C GLN A 175 30.92 -45.85 4.81
N GLU A 176 31.22 -44.73 5.47
CA GLU A 176 32.00 -44.68 6.73
C GLU A 176 31.46 -43.47 7.53
N HIS A 177 30.56 -43.67 8.51
CA HIS A 177 30.81 -43.78 9.96
C HIS A 177 31.65 -42.64 10.59
N SER A 178 30.97 -41.74 11.32
CA SER A 178 31.34 -41.37 12.70
C SER A 178 30.19 -40.66 13.42
N ASP A 179 29.88 -41.19 14.61
CA ASP A 179 28.83 -40.87 15.57
C ASP A 179 28.87 -39.47 16.22
N GLY A 180 27.69 -39.01 16.69
CA GLY A 180 27.55 -38.08 17.83
C GLY A 180 26.31 -37.14 17.76
N PRO A 181 25.40 -37.09 18.76
CA PRO A 181 23.96 -36.99 18.49
C PRO A 181 23.27 -35.62 18.62
N VAL A 182 22.07 -35.65 18.05
CA VAL A 182 21.00 -34.68 17.80
C VAL A 182 20.17 -34.38 19.06
N GLU A 183 19.69 -33.14 19.20
CA GLU A 183 18.27 -32.88 19.51
C GLU A 183 17.84 -31.48 19.02
N LYS A 184 17.33 -31.44 17.78
CA LYS A 184 16.39 -30.42 17.30
C LYS A 184 15.21 -31.17 16.71
N VAL A 185 14.06 -31.07 17.37
CA VAL A 185 12.79 -31.57 16.87
C VAL A 185 12.35 -30.68 15.71
N SER A 186 12.31 -31.31 14.54
CA SER A 186 11.64 -30.88 13.33
C SER A 186 10.12 -30.94 13.52
N ASN A 187 9.40 -30.11 12.78
CA ASN A 187 8.34 -30.65 11.92
C ASN A 187 8.16 -29.72 10.72
N GLN A 188 8.66 -30.21 9.58
CA GLN A 188 8.16 -29.87 8.26
C GLN A 188 6.80 -30.55 8.08
N ASP A 189 5.90 -29.89 7.35
CA ASP A 189 5.04 -30.60 6.41
C ASP A 189 5.14 -29.88 5.06
N GLU A 190 5.52 -30.64 4.04
CA GLU A 190 5.69 -30.19 2.67
C GLU A 190 4.38 -30.33 1.90
N GLY A 191 4.06 -29.32 1.09
CA GLY A 191 2.96 -29.45 0.15
C GLY A 191 2.86 -28.32 -0.85
N ARG A 192 3.46 -28.55 -2.02
CA ARG A 192 3.03 -28.03 -3.34
C ARG A 192 3.68 -26.73 -3.82
N HIS A 193 4.38 -26.91 -4.94
CA HIS A 193 4.99 -25.94 -5.85
C HIS A 193 4.15 -24.68 -6.08
N GLY A 194 4.74 -23.49 -5.87
CA GLY A 194 4.15 -22.20 -6.23
C GLY A 194 4.63 -20.95 -5.48
N HIS A 195 5.48 -21.07 -4.44
CA HIS A 195 5.64 -19.98 -3.46
C HIS A 195 6.88 -19.08 -3.59
N THR A 196 7.73 -19.23 -4.60
CA THR A 196 8.99 -18.48 -4.64
C THR A 196 8.86 -17.04 -5.15
N LYS A 197 7.72 -16.61 -5.72
CA LYS A 197 7.53 -15.23 -6.24
C LYS A 197 6.68 -14.30 -5.37
N LEU A 198 6.05 -14.80 -4.30
CA LEU A 198 5.25 -13.96 -3.38
C LEU A 198 6.14 -13.18 -2.37
N LYS A 199 7.36 -13.66 -2.10
CA LYS A 199 8.23 -13.09 -1.05
C LYS A 199 8.85 -11.73 -1.39
N VAL A 200 8.83 -11.30 -2.65
CA VAL A 200 9.48 -10.06 -3.10
C VAL A 200 8.61 -8.82 -2.83
N TRP A 201 7.29 -8.94 -2.92
CA TRP A 201 6.36 -7.82 -2.79
C TRP A 201 6.18 -7.34 -1.34
N HIS A 202 6.48 -8.19 -0.36
CA HIS A 202 6.41 -7.84 1.06
C HIS A 202 7.54 -6.92 1.53
N LYS A 203 8.60 -6.71 0.73
CA LYS A 203 9.76 -5.89 1.14
C LYS A 203 9.63 -4.41 0.81
N ASN A 204 8.73 -4.01 -0.08
CA ASN A 204 8.60 -2.60 -0.49
C ASN A 204 7.21 -2.04 -0.10
N ALA A 205 7.20 -1.22 0.94
CA ALA A 205 6.01 -0.78 1.67
C ALA A 205 5.03 0.13 0.91
N SER A 206 5.37 0.59 -0.29
CA SER A 206 4.61 1.61 -1.02
C SER A 206 3.69 1.05 -2.12
N TYR A 207 3.68 -0.26 -2.39
CA TYR A 207 3.06 -0.78 -3.61
C TYR A 207 1.70 -1.43 -3.38
N PRO A 208 0.69 -1.14 -4.24
CA PRO A 208 -0.60 -1.80 -4.19
C PRO A 208 -0.44 -3.32 -4.34
N VAL A 209 -1.11 -4.09 -3.48
CA VAL A 209 -1.08 -5.55 -3.53
C VAL A 209 -1.60 -6.02 -4.90
N PRO A 210 -0.81 -6.79 -5.67
CA PRO A 210 -1.25 -7.34 -6.93
C PRO A 210 -2.40 -8.33 -6.73
N LEU A 211 -3.20 -8.52 -7.78
CA LEU A 211 -4.23 -9.57 -7.78
C LEU A 211 -3.56 -10.94 -7.65
N GLU A 212 -4.29 -11.91 -7.09
CA GLU A 212 -3.85 -13.29 -7.13
C GLU A 212 -3.63 -13.73 -8.59
N ALA A 213 -2.52 -14.41 -8.86
CA ALA A 213 -2.09 -14.78 -10.22
C ALA A 213 -3.20 -15.48 -11.02
N LYS A 214 -3.99 -16.34 -10.38
CA LYS A 214 -5.12 -17.03 -11.02
C LYS A 214 -6.23 -16.07 -11.46
N VAL A 215 -6.56 -15.09 -10.62
CA VAL A 215 -7.58 -14.07 -10.91
C VAL A 215 -7.09 -13.16 -12.03
N GLN A 216 -5.84 -12.71 -11.96
CA GLN A 216 -5.26 -11.87 -12.99
C GLN A 216 -5.20 -12.60 -14.34
N HIS A 217 -4.75 -13.86 -14.37
CA HIS A 217 -4.72 -14.63 -15.61
C HIS A 217 -6.12 -14.77 -16.21
N ARG A 218 -7.14 -15.10 -15.41
CA ARG A 218 -8.53 -15.18 -15.88
C ARG A 218 -9.02 -13.84 -16.44
N LEU A 219 -8.66 -12.73 -15.80
CA LEU A 219 -9.00 -11.39 -16.28
C LEU A 219 -8.35 -11.10 -17.63
N MET A 220 -7.06 -11.38 -17.78
CA MET A 220 -6.32 -11.13 -19.03
C MET A 220 -6.80 -12.02 -20.18
N VAL A 221 -7.07 -13.30 -19.91
CA VAL A 221 -7.68 -14.22 -20.90
C VAL A 221 -9.06 -13.72 -21.34
N LYS A 222 -9.90 -13.29 -20.40
CA LYS A 222 -11.23 -12.80 -20.75
C LYS A 222 -11.15 -11.49 -21.55
N LEU A 223 -10.22 -10.62 -21.21
CA LEU A 223 -9.98 -9.37 -21.94
C LEU A 223 -9.53 -9.68 -23.37
N GLN A 224 -8.58 -10.61 -23.54
CA GLN A 224 -8.11 -11.06 -24.86
C GLN A 224 -9.27 -11.59 -25.72
N GLN A 225 -10.06 -12.53 -25.20
CA GLN A 225 -11.19 -13.12 -25.92
C GLN A 225 -12.21 -12.07 -26.39
N VAL A 226 -12.54 -11.09 -25.55
CA VAL A 226 -13.49 -10.03 -25.91
C VAL A 226 -12.92 -9.13 -27.00
N MET A 227 -11.60 -8.87 -26.96
CA MET A 227 -10.95 -8.07 -27.99
C MET A 227 -10.83 -8.83 -29.32
N GLU A 228 -10.49 -10.12 -29.31
CA GLU A 228 -10.45 -10.97 -30.51
C GLU A 228 -11.82 -11.03 -31.20
N HIS A 229 -12.89 -11.20 -30.41
CA HIS A 229 -14.26 -11.15 -30.91
C HIS A 229 -14.61 -9.81 -31.57
N ALA A 230 -14.26 -8.70 -30.93
CA ALA A 230 -14.48 -7.37 -31.49
C ALA A 230 -13.68 -7.12 -32.78
N CYS A 231 -12.42 -7.56 -32.83
CA CYS A 231 -11.60 -7.44 -34.02
C CYS A 231 -12.18 -8.26 -35.18
N TYR A 232 -12.69 -9.46 -34.90
CA TYR A 232 -13.38 -10.29 -35.88
C TYR A 232 -14.67 -9.63 -36.40
N GLU A 233 -15.54 -9.10 -35.53
CA GLU A 233 -16.76 -8.38 -35.93
C GLU A 233 -16.46 -7.12 -36.77
N PHE A 234 -15.36 -6.44 -36.48
CA PHE A 234 -14.87 -5.33 -37.31
C PHE A 234 -14.39 -5.84 -38.68
N ALA A 235 -13.59 -6.90 -38.70
CA ALA A 235 -13.08 -7.48 -39.94
C ALA A 235 -14.19 -8.00 -40.85
N GLN A 236 -15.29 -8.52 -40.29
CA GLN A 236 -16.48 -8.90 -41.07
C GLN A 236 -17.10 -7.71 -41.81
N ARG A 237 -16.96 -6.48 -41.30
CA ARG A 237 -17.54 -5.29 -41.93
C ARG A 237 -16.57 -4.64 -42.91
N GLU A 238 -15.31 -4.45 -42.50
CA GLU A 238 -14.35 -3.62 -43.23
C GLU A 238 -13.28 -4.43 -43.98
N MET A 239 -13.05 -5.69 -43.60
CA MET A 239 -11.94 -6.52 -44.11
C MET A 239 -12.40 -7.92 -44.55
N GLN A 240 -13.62 -8.04 -45.08
CA GLN A 240 -14.23 -9.31 -45.50
C GLN A 240 -13.31 -10.13 -46.41
N LYS A 241 -12.65 -9.46 -47.37
CA LYS A 241 -11.71 -10.12 -48.29
C LYS A 241 -10.54 -10.78 -47.55
N THR A 242 -9.99 -10.12 -46.52
CA THR A 242 -8.92 -10.69 -45.70
C THR A 242 -9.38 -11.94 -44.95
N LEU A 243 -10.63 -11.94 -44.45
CA LEU A 243 -11.20 -13.12 -43.80
C LEU A 243 -11.33 -14.30 -44.79
N GLU A 244 -11.79 -14.03 -46.02
CA GLU A 244 -11.96 -15.05 -47.05
C GLU A 244 -10.60 -15.59 -47.53
N ASP A 245 -9.63 -14.71 -47.82
CA ASP A 245 -8.30 -15.08 -48.29
C ASP A 245 -7.50 -15.88 -47.25
N GLN A 246 -7.80 -15.70 -45.96
CA GLN A 246 -7.15 -16.41 -44.85
C GLN A 246 -8.01 -17.54 -44.25
N GLU A 247 -9.21 -17.78 -44.80
CA GLU A 247 -10.16 -18.79 -44.32
C GLU A 247 -10.51 -18.62 -42.83
N TRP A 248 -10.61 -17.39 -42.34
CA TRP A 248 -10.96 -17.09 -40.95
C TRP A 248 -12.47 -17.02 -40.77
N ASP A 249 -13.04 -18.12 -40.26
CA ASP A 249 -14.48 -18.34 -40.11
C ASP A 249 -15.03 -18.03 -38.71
N HIS A 250 -14.17 -17.82 -37.70
CA HIS A 250 -14.56 -17.55 -36.33
C HIS A 250 -13.55 -16.65 -35.59
N PRO A 251 -13.94 -15.97 -34.49
CA PRO A 251 -13.07 -15.09 -33.72
C PRO A 251 -11.79 -15.75 -33.21
N GLU A 252 -11.86 -17.04 -32.85
CA GLU A 252 -10.73 -17.80 -32.32
C GLU A 252 -9.73 -18.25 -33.40
N ALA A 253 -10.05 -18.08 -34.70
CA ALA A 253 -9.11 -18.37 -35.78
C ALA A 253 -7.87 -17.47 -35.76
N VAL A 254 -7.96 -16.32 -35.09
CA VAL A 254 -6.95 -15.27 -35.16
C VAL A 254 -6.60 -14.76 -33.77
N GLU A 255 -5.34 -14.90 -33.41
CA GLU A 255 -4.84 -14.41 -32.13
C GLU A 255 -4.80 -12.87 -32.07
N LEU A 256 -5.02 -12.30 -30.89
CA LEU A 256 -5.06 -10.86 -30.69
C LEU A 256 -3.81 -10.12 -31.21
N ASN A 257 -2.61 -10.69 -31.08
CA ASN A 257 -1.39 -10.09 -31.61
C ASN A 257 -1.42 -9.96 -33.14
N GLN A 258 -2.00 -10.93 -33.84
CA GLN A 258 -2.18 -10.86 -35.29
C GLN A 258 -3.18 -9.77 -35.65
N TRP A 259 -4.30 -9.70 -34.92
CA TRP A 259 -5.27 -8.60 -35.08
C TRP A 259 -4.62 -7.23 -34.91
N MET A 260 -3.84 -7.02 -33.85
CA MET A 260 -3.16 -5.74 -33.62
C MET A 260 -2.23 -5.38 -34.78
N ASN A 261 -1.48 -6.35 -35.32
CA ASN A 261 -0.58 -6.11 -36.45
C ASN A 261 -1.34 -5.74 -37.73
N ILE A 262 -2.48 -6.40 -37.99
CA ILE A 262 -3.34 -6.07 -39.14
C ILE A 262 -3.90 -4.66 -39.00
N LEU A 263 -4.38 -4.30 -37.81
CA LEU A 263 -4.94 -2.98 -37.54
C LEU A 263 -3.88 -1.87 -37.61
N ILE A 264 -2.63 -2.14 -37.22
CA ILE A 264 -1.53 -1.17 -37.39
C ILE A 264 -1.30 -0.83 -38.87
N GLY A 265 -1.42 -1.82 -39.76
CA GLY A 265 -1.27 -1.62 -41.21
C GLY A 265 -2.52 -1.14 -41.92
N HIS A 266 -3.65 -0.97 -41.22
CA HIS A 266 -4.92 -0.58 -41.82
C HIS A 266 -5.08 0.94 -41.86
N ASP A 267 -4.99 1.52 -43.05
CA ASP A 267 -5.33 2.91 -43.31
C ASP A 267 -6.85 3.06 -43.37
N GLY A 268 -7.45 3.87 -42.49
CA GLY A 268 -8.90 4.14 -42.57
C GLY A 268 -9.61 4.43 -41.26
N PHE A 269 -8.92 4.50 -40.13
CA PHE A 269 -9.58 4.88 -38.88
C PHE A 269 -9.84 6.38 -38.84
N ASP A 270 -11.11 6.76 -38.72
CA ASP A 270 -11.51 8.14 -38.46
C ASP A 270 -11.32 8.45 -36.96
N THR A 271 -10.09 8.80 -36.58
CA THR A 271 -9.74 9.10 -35.20
C THR A 271 -8.88 10.36 -35.09
N ASN A 272 -9.05 11.08 -33.99
CA ASN A 272 -8.24 12.25 -33.65
C ASN A 272 -6.81 11.91 -33.15
N LYS A 273 -6.43 10.62 -33.11
CA LYS A 273 -5.11 10.17 -32.65
C LYS A 273 -4.10 10.22 -33.78
N SER A 274 -2.84 10.53 -33.46
CA SER A 274 -1.76 10.40 -34.44
C SER A 274 -1.49 8.92 -34.78
N THR A 275 -0.82 8.67 -35.90
CA THR A 275 -0.37 7.32 -36.29
C THR A 275 0.46 6.66 -35.19
N GLU A 276 1.39 7.41 -34.57
CA GLU A 276 2.23 6.93 -33.46
C GLU A 276 1.40 6.56 -32.22
N GLU A 277 0.37 7.35 -31.90
CA GLU A 277 -0.52 7.08 -30.76
C GLU A 277 -1.41 5.84 -31.00
N LEU A 278 -1.81 5.60 -32.24
CA LEU A 278 -2.55 4.40 -32.65
C LEU A 278 -1.64 3.17 -32.60
N GLU A 279 -0.42 3.26 -33.13
CA GLU A 279 0.55 2.18 -33.10
C GLU A 279 0.88 1.79 -31.64
N ALA A 280 1.17 2.76 -30.77
CA ALA A 280 1.39 2.50 -29.35
C ALA A 280 0.18 1.86 -28.65
N LEU A 281 -1.04 2.24 -29.07
CA LEU A 281 -2.27 1.68 -28.54
C LEU A 281 -2.44 0.21 -28.97
N PHE A 282 -2.21 -0.13 -30.24
CA PHE A 282 -2.31 -1.50 -30.74
C PHE A 282 -1.17 -2.40 -30.21
N LEU A 283 0.05 -1.86 -30.05
CA LEU A 283 1.14 -2.55 -29.36
C LEU A 283 0.75 -2.93 -27.92
N SER A 284 -0.03 -2.09 -27.23
CA SER A 284 -0.58 -2.48 -25.92
C SER A 284 -1.53 -3.68 -26.01
N GLY A 285 -2.21 -3.91 -27.12
CA GLY A 285 -3.02 -5.11 -27.35
C GLY A 285 -2.16 -6.37 -27.47
N VAL A 286 -1.00 -6.26 -28.13
CA VAL A 286 0.01 -7.34 -28.20
C VAL A 286 0.50 -7.69 -26.79
N GLU A 287 0.79 -6.67 -25.97
CA GLU A 287 1.21 -6.88 -24.58
C GLU A 287 0.14 -7.59 -23.73
N ILE A 288 -1.15 -7.27 -23.93
CA ILE A 288 -2.26 -7.92 -23.21
C ILE A 288 -2.27 -9.42 -23.49
N ARG A 289 -2.15 -9.81 -24.76
CA ARG A 289 -2.06 -11.21 -25.19
C ARG A 289 -0.83 -11.88 -24.59
N ASP A 290 0.32 -11.23 -24.65
CA ASP A 290 1.56 -11.76 -24.11
C ASP A 290 1.47 -12.03 -22.60
N VAL A 291 0.87 -11.11 -21.84
CA VAL A 291 0.63 -11.28 -20.40
C VAL A 291 -0.35 -12.43 -20.14
N ALA A 292 -1.40 -12.57 -20.95
CA ALA A 292 -2.37 -13.66 -20.83
C ALA A 292 -1.70 -15.03 -21.09
N VAL A 293 -0.96 -15.16 -22.19
CA VAL A 293 -0.31 -16.41 -22.62
C VAL A 293 0.85 -16.80 -21.70
N LYS A 294 1.75 -15.86 -21.40
CA LYS A 294 2.93 -16.09 -20.55
C LYS A 294 2.58 -16.15 -19.05
N ARG A 295 1.32 -15.87 -18.69
CA ARG A 295 0.80 -15.86 -17.31
C ARG A 295 1.62 -14.96 -16.38
N VAL A 296 2.07 -13.83 -16.90
CA VAL A 296 2.91 -12.88 -16.16
C VAL A 296 2.03 -12.13 -15.16
N VAL A 297 2.41 -12.16 -13.88
CA VAL A 297 1.76 -11.33 -12.85
C VAL A 297 2.19 -9.88 -13.07
N VAL A 298 1.23 -8.96 -13.16
CA VAL A 298 1.47 -7.53 -13.38
C VAL A 298 0.90 -6.74 -12.21
N ASP A 299 1.47 -5.57 -11.97
CA ASP A 299 1.01 -4.72 -10.88
C ASP A 299 -0.40 -4.14 -11.17
N PRO A 300 -1.12 -3.69 -10.11
CA PRO A 300 -2.45 -3.12 -10.26
C PRO A 300 -2.54 -1.89 -11.16
N TRP A 301 -1.47 -1.10 -11.30
CA TRP A 301 -1.47 0.05 -12.19
C TRP A 301 -1.41 -0.43 -13.65
N ARG A 302 -0.53 -1.37 -13.97
CA ARG A 302 -0.45 -1.95 -15.32
C ARG A 302 -1.74 -2.65 -15.73
N THR A 303 -2.41 -3.33 -14.80
CA THR A 303 -3.75 -3.91 -15.02
C THR A 303 -4.78 -2.86 -15.46
N ARG A 304 -4.77 -1.66 -14.83
CA ARG A 304 -5.67 -0.55 -15.20
C ARG A 304 -5.34 0.01 -16.57
N VAL A 305 -4.04 0.13 -16.90
CA VAL A 305 -3.58 0.58 -18.22
C VAL A 305 -4.09 -0.37 -19.30
N PHE A 306 -3.95 -1.69 -19.12
CA PHE A 306 -4.46 -2.66 -20.07
C PHE A 306 -5.97 -2.58 -20.27
N LEU A 307 -6.75 -2.46 -19.20
CA LEU A 307 -8.22 -2.33 -19.31
C LEU A 307 -8.63 -1.03 -20.01
N LYS A 308 -7.92 0.07 -19.75
CA LYS A 308 -8.16 1.34 -20.43
C LYS A 308 -7.78 1.26 -21.91
N ASN A 309 -6.60 0.72 -22.21
CA ASN A 309 -6.12 0.59 -23.58
C ASN A 309 -7.02 -0.36 -24.38
N ALA A 310 -7.48 -1.46 -23.80
CA ALA A 310 -8.49 -2.32 -24.43
C ALA A 310 -9.77 -1.55 -24.76
N GLU A 311 -10.31 -0.75 -23.83
CA GLU A 311 -11.47 0.10 -24.12
C GLU A 311 -11.20 1.11 -25.24
N ASP A 312 -10.00 1.70 -25.25
CA ASP A 312 -9.63 2.68 -26.27
C ASP A 312 -9.38 2.02 -27.64
N ILE A 313 -8.81 0.81 -27.68
CA ILE A 313 -8.68 -0.02 -28.88
C ILE A 313 -10.07 -0.31 -29.44
N LEU A 314 -11.04 -0.69 -28.61
CA LEU A 314 -12.39 -1.03 -29.07
C LEU A 314 -13.20 0.18 -29.58
N LYS A 315 -12.83 1.41 -29.21
CA LYS A 315 -13.46 2.62 -29.74
C LYS A 315 -13.03 2.93 -31.17
N VAL A 316 -11.79 2.58 -31.53
CA VAL A 316 -11.22 2.89 -32.85
C VAL A 316 -11.97 2.20 -34.01
N PRO A 317 -12.25 0.89 -33.95
CA PRO A 317 -13.03 0.18 -34.96
C PRO A 317 -14.55 0.25 -34.74
N GLU A 318 -15.03 1.09 -33.81
CA GLU A 318 -16.43 1.11 -33.34
C GLU A 318 -16.96 -0.32 -33.08
N ALA A 319 -16.25 -1.06 -32.23
CA ALA A 319 -16.62 -2.43 -31.90
C ALA A 319 -17.89 -2.43 -31.02
N GLY A 320 -19.03 -2.74 -31.63
CA GLY A 320 -20.38 -2.61 -31.09
C GLY A 320 -20.57 -3.18 -29.67
N ASP A 321 -21.01 -4.43 -29.57
CA ASP A 321 -21.48 -5.01 -28.29
C ASP A 321 -20.35 -5.33 -27.30
N CYS A 322 -19.10 -5.40 -27.78
CA CYS A 322 -17.92 -5.67 -26.95
C CYS A 322 -17.50 -4.47 -26.09
N LEU A 323 -17.68 -3.23 -26.57
CA LEU A 323 -17.27 -2.02 -25.85
C LEU A 323 -17.98 -1.86 -24.49
N PRO A 324 -19.32 -2.02 -24.38
CA PRO A 324 -20.02 -2.03 -23.09
C PRO A 324 -19.48 -3.08 -22.11
N VAL A 325 -19.11 -4.27 -22.60
CA VAL A 325 -18.58 -5.37 -21.79
C VAL A 325 -17.24 -4.99 -21.18
N VAL A 326 -16.29 -4.50 -21.99
CA VAL A 326 -14.97 -4.07 -21.49
C VAL A 326 -15.08 -2.86 -20.58
N LYS A 327 -15.96 -1.90 -20.89
CA LYS A 327 -16.19 -0.72 -20.04
C LYS A 327 -16.73 -1.10 -18.66
N LYS A 328 -17.67 -2.05 -18.61
CA LYS A 328 -18.18 -2.60 -17.35
C LYS A 328 -17.08 -3.34 -16.60
N LEU A 329 -16.35 -4.23 -17.27
CA LEU A 329 -15.24 -4.99 -16.69
C LEU A 329 -14.17 -4.07 -16.09
N ARG A 330 -13.79 -3.00 -16.80
CA ARG A 330 -12.87 -1.98 -16.29
C ARG A 330 -13.42 -1.35 -15.01
N GLY A 331 -14.67 -0.89 -15.02
CA GLY A 331 -15.29 -0.26 -13.86
C GLY A 331 -15.33 -1.17 -12.63
N ASP A 332 -15.69 -2.44 -12.81
CA ASP A 332 -15.75 -3.44 -11.74
C ASP A 332 -14.35 -3.75 -11.19
N VAL A 333 -13.35 -3.98 -12.06
CA VAL A 333 -11.97 -4.26 -11.64
C VAL A 333 -11.33 -3.04 -10.97
N GLU A 334 -11.51 -1.84 -11.50
CA GLU A 334 -10.98 -0.61 -10.89
C GLU A 334 -11.56 -0.38 -9.48
N LYS A 335 -12.86 -0.65 -9.32
CA LYS A 335 -13.52 -0.61 -8.01
C LYS A 335 -12.89 -1.63 -7.05
N SER A 336 -12.77 -2.89 -7.46
CA SER A 336 -12.19 -3.96 -6.62
C SER A 336 -10.72 -3.70 -6.28
N LEU A 337 -9.90 -3.27 -7.24
CA LEU A 337 -8.51 -2.87 -6.99
C LEU A 337 -8.42 -1.68 -6.04
N GLY A 338 -9.34 -0.74 -6.16
CA GLY A 338 -9.47 0.36 -5.21
C GLY A 338 -9.79 -0.13 -3.80
N GLU A 339 -10.66 -1.14 -3.66
CA GLU A 339 -11.07 -1.70 -2.35
C GLU A 339 -9.92 -2.45 -1.71
N LEU A 340 -9.27 -3.32 -2.48
CA LEU A 340 -8.07 -4.04 -2.06
C LEU A 340 -6.98 -3.09 -1.58
N HIS A 341 -6.72 -1.99 -2.32
CA HIS A 341 -5.71 -1.02 -1.94
C HIS A 341 -6.03 -0.33 -0.60
N LEU A 342 -7.29 0.09 -0.39
CA LEU A 342 -7.69 0.71 0.87
C LEU A 342 -7.55 -0.27 2.03
N THR A 343 -8.14 -1.47 1.95
CA THR A 343 -8.07 -2.47 3.01
C THR A 343 -6.62 -2.85 3.32
N THR A 344 -5.76 -2.97 2.30
CA THR A 344 -4.32 -3.22 2.51
C THR A 344 -3.65 -2.09 3.29
N MET A 345 -3.97 -0.83 2.97
CA MET A 345 -3.41 0.32 3.69
C MET A 345 -3.87 0.38 5.15
N PHE A 346 -5.14 0.10 5.43
CA PHE A 346 -5.65 0.03 6.80
C PHE A 346 -4.94 -1.03 7.63
N GLU A 347 -4.89 -2.27 7.12
CA GLU A 347 -4.24 -3.36 7.83
C GLU A 347 -2.74 -3.09 8.01
N ARG A 348 -2.07 -2.42 7.06
CA ARG A 348 -0.68 -1.98 7.22
C ARG A 348 -0.52 -1.04 8.42
N VAL A 349 -1.29 0.05 8.48
CA VAL A 349 -1.18 1.04 9.56
C VAL A 349 -1.44 0.38 10.92
N ARG A 350 -2.42 -0.52 10.97
CA ARG A 350 -2.73 -1.29 12.16
C ARG A 350 -1.56 -2.18 12.59
N VAL A 351 -0.98 -2.94 11.65
CA VAL A 351 0.19 -3.80 11.94
C VAL A 351 1.38 -2.98 12.40
N GLU A 352 1.66 -1.84 11.78
CA GLU A 352 2.77 -0.96 12.18
C GLU A 352 2.59 -0.42 13.59
N LYS A 353 1.35 -0.05 13.97
CA LYS A 353 1.02 0.38 15.34
C LYS A 353 1.29 -0.72 16.36
N GLU A 354 0.76 -1.92 16.12
CA GLU A 354 0.95 -3.07 17.01
C GLU A 354 2.45 -3.44 17.15
N LEU A 355 3.21 -3.39 16.05
CA LEU A 355 4.66 -3.61 16.08
C LEU A 355 5.40 -2.54 16.89
N ALA A 356 4.97 -1.28 16.82
CA ALA A 356 5.54 -0.20 17.62
C ALA A 356 5.25 -0.37 19.12
N GLU A 357 4.04 -0.81 19.48
CA GLU A 357 3.65 -1.13 20.86
C GLU A 357 4.49 -2.29 21.41
N ILE A 358 4.62 -3.39 20.65
CA ILE A 358 5.48 -4.53 21.00
C ILE A 358 6.94 -4.08 21.20
N ALA A 359 7.46 -3.20 20.33
CA ALA A 359 8.81 -2.68 20.47
C ALA A 359 8.99 -1.85 21.75
N ALA A 360 8.00 -1.04 22.12
CA ALA A 360 8.02 -0.26 23.35
C ALA A 360 7.97 -1.15 24.60
N GLU A 361 7.15 -2.19 24.62
CA GLU A 361 7.10 -3.18 25.70
C GLU A 361 8.41 -3.96 25.82
N SER A 362 8.96 -4.39 24.68
CA SER A 362 10.25 -5.09 24.62
C SER A 362 11.36 -4.24 25.24
N LYS A 363 11.37 -2.93 24.97
CA LYS A 363 12.32 -1.99 25.59
C LYS A 363 12.14 -1.89 27.12
N LYS A 364 10.90 -1.80 27.61
CA LYS A 364 10.61 -1.77 29.06
C LYS A 364 11.06 -3.06 29.75
N LEU A 365 10.80 -4.22 29.13
CA LEU A 365 11.22 -5.52 29.62
C LEU A 365 12.75 -5.63 29.66
N GLN A 366 13.44 -5.13 28.63
CA GLN A 366 14.89 -5.11 28.58
C GLN A 366 15.49 -4.28 29.72
N GLN A 367 14.97 -3.06 29.95
CA GLN A 367 15.37 -2.22 31.08
C GLN A 367 15.12 -2.88 32.44
N ARG A 368 14.00 -3.62 32.58
CA ARG A 368 13.72 -4.38 33.80
C ARG A 368 14.71 -5.53 34.00
N ARG A 369 15.05 -6.27 32.94
CA ARG A 369 16.05 -7.34 32.98
C ARG A 369 17.42 -6.82 33.42
N GLU A 370 17.85 -5.68 32.87
CA GLU A 370 19.12 -5.04 33.24
C GLU A 370 19.14 -4.59 34.71
N ARG A 371 18.06 -3.98 35.20
CA ARG A 371 17.93 -3.60 36.62
C ARG A 371 18.02 -4.81 37.57
N VAL A 372 17.35 -5.91 37.24
CA VAL A 372 17.41 -7.14 38.05
C VAL A 372 18.83 -7.72 38.05
N LYS A 373 19.49 -7.78 36.88
CA LYS A 373 20.89 -8.22 36.79
C LYS A 373 21.82 -7.33 37.63
N ALA A 374 21.64 -6.02 37.56
CA ALA A 374 22.44 -5.07 38.33
C ALA A 374 22.21 -5.18 39.85
N ALA A 375 20.98 -5.45 40.28
CA ALA A 375 20.62 -5.58 41.71
C ALA A 375 21.21 -6.84 42.38
N ILE A 376 21.43 -7.91 41.62
CA ILE A 376 22.01 -9.16 42.15
C ILE A 376 23.50 -8.99 42.48
N VAL A 377 24.24 -8.18 41.73
CA VAL A 377 25.69 -7.98 41.93
C VAL A 377 26.06 -7.50 43.35
N PRO A 378 25.49 -6.41 43.90
CA PRO A 378 25.83 -5.97 45.24
C PRO A 378 25.37 -6.97 46.32
N TYR A 379 24.22 -7.62 46.12
CA TYR A 379 23.74 -8.67 47.02
C TYR A 379 24.74 -9.84 47.09
N MET A 380 25.23 -10.31 45.93
CA MET A 380 26.25 -11.35 45.88
C MET A 380 27.54 -10.92 46.56
N LYS A 381 27.98 -9.67 46.38
CA LYS A 381 29.17 -9.13 47.05
C LYS A 381 29.02 -9.14 48.57
N GLN A 382 27.86 -8.70 49.08
CA GLN A 382 27.58 -8.73 50.52
C GLN A 382 27.58 -10.16 51.06
N CYS A 383 26.97 -11.12 50.35
CA CYS A 383 27.01 -12.53 50.74
C CYS A 383 28.45 -13.08 50.78
N GLN A 384 29.29 -12.69 49.81
CA GLN A 384 30.72 -13.06 49.79
C GLN A 384 31.48 -12.49 50.99
N GLU A 385 31.24 -11.23 51.34
CA GLU A 385 31.87 -10.58 52.50
C GLU A 385 31.46 -11.27 53.83
N VAL A 386 30.17 -11.54 54.02
CA VAL A 386 29.66 -12.21 55.23
C VAL A 386 30.22 -13.64 55.35
N ALA A 387 30.19 -14.40 54.25
CA ALA A 387 30.77 -15.74 54.22
C ALA A 387 32.28 -15.71 54.50
N GLY A 388 33.00 -14.74 53.91
CA GLY A 388 34.43 -14.55 54.13
C GLY A 388 34.77 -14.28 55.60
N SER A 389 34.05 -13.37 56.27
CA SER A 389 34.24 -13.10 57.69
C SER A 389 34.00 -14.33 58.56
N SER A 390 32.92 -15.09 58.31
CA SER A 390 32.63 -16.31 59.07
C SER A 390 33.70 -17.38 58.89
N VAL A 391 34.26 -17.53 57.68
CA VAL A 391 35.39 -18.43 57.43
C VAL A 391 36.64 -17.98 58.18
N LEU A 392 36.96 -16.67 58.16
CA LEU A 392 38.10 -16.12 58.90
C LEU A 392 37.98 -16.35 60.41
N GLU A 393 36.80 -16.14 60.99
CA GLU A 393 36.54 -16.44 62.39
C GLU A 393 36.78 -17.92 62.72
N ALA A 394 36.32 -18.84 61.87
CA ALA A 394 36.54 -20.28 62.05
C ALA A 394 38.02 -20.66 61.94
N VAL A 395 38.79 -20.02 61.03
CA VAL A 395 40.23 -20.22 60.90
C VAL A 395 40.96 -19.74 62.15
N CYS A 396 40.71 -18.51 62.62
CA CYS A 396 41.31 -17.99 63.85
C CYS A 396 41.01 -18.88 65.07
N ALA A 397 39.77 -19.37 65.19
CA ALA A 397 39.39 -20.28 66.28
C ALA A 397 40.16 -21.61 66.23
N ALA A 398 40.43 -22.14 65.04
CA ALA A 398 41.21 -23.36 64.86
C ALA A 398 42.71 -23.16 65.16
N GLU A 399 43.27 -22.01 64.82
CA GLU A 399 44.67 -21.66 65.11
C GLU A 399 44.93 -21.55 66.62
N VAL A 400 44.01 -20.96 67.38
CA VAL A 400 44.10 -20.88 68.86
C VAL A 400 44.08 -22.26 69.52
N VAL A 401 43.42 -23.25 68.91
CA VAL A 401 43.39 -24.65 69.40
C VAL A 401 44.69 -25.39 69.07
N ALA A 402 45.44 -24.97 68.05
CA ALA A 402 46.71 -25.58 67.66
C ALA A 402 47.93 -25.07 68.45
N GLU A 403 47.80 -23.93 69.14
CA GLU A 403 48.87 -23.33 69.97
C GLU A 403 48.84 -23.74 71.46
N VAL A 404 47.91 -24.61 71.86
CA VAL A 404 47.81 -25.23 73.20
C VAL A 404 48.26 -26.69 73.12
#